data_AF-A0A7R7ZYH8-F1
#
_entry.id   AF-A0A7R7ZYH8-F1
#
_cell.length_a   1.000
_cell.length_b   1.000
_cell.length_c   1.000
_cell.angle_alpha   90.00
_cell.angle_beta   90.00
_cell.angle_gamma   90.00
#
_symmetry.space_group_name_H-M   'P 1'
#
loop_
_entity.id
_entity.type
_entity.pdbx_description
1 polymer ?
#
loop_
_entity_poly.entity_id
_entity_poly.type
_entity_poly.pdbx_seq_one_letter_code
_entity_poly.pdbx_strand_id
1 'polypeptide(L)'
;MFRAQECRPTLIAKFECCPQDQVALLDDLVLATLHVTYVPTSGSGGRPFTFNTAGLTVELWVWRDRWVNLEGFVCGGGWAFVDYPDMQVSPGRDNGFASLRPGETWSEVLQLPLLTDMESKDGGEARAGEGIWCLFKGLRLDWWVWGSREDHLETTVTIPATGSWTVREPGEQPNVFIPAAAPVDLEII
;
A
#
# COMPACT_ATOMS: atom_id res chain seq x y z
N MET A 1 0.40 -5.48 38.74
CA MET A 1 -0.54 -5.84 37.65
C MET A 1 0.19 -5.55 36.35
N PHE A 2 0.87 -6.56 35.78
CA PHE A 2 1.56 -6.40 34.51
C PHE A 2 0.47 -6.38 33.42
N ARG A 3 0.35 -5.26 32.70
CA ARG A 3 -0.42 -5.26 31.44
C ARG A 3 0.24 -6.33 30.57
N ALA A 4 -0.52 -7.36 30.19
CA ALA A 4 -0.10 -8.26 29.13
C ALA A 4 0.28 -7.38 27.94
N GLN A 5 1.49 -7.55 27.43
CA GLN A 5 1.93 -6.86 26.23
C GLN A 5 0.94 -7.23 25.13
N GLU A 6 0.17 -6.26 24.65
CA GLU A 6 -0.79 -6.49 23.57
C GLU A 6 -0.02 -7.05 22.37
N CYS A 7 -0.26 -8.33 22.07
CA CYS A 7 0.35 -8.96 20.91
C CYS A 7 -0.18 -8.27 19.66
N ARG A 8 0.73 -7.86 18.78
CA ARG A 8 0.42 -7.27 17.47
C ARG A 8 1.25 -7.96 16.39
N PRO A 9 0.73 -8.07 15.15
CA PRO A 9 1.51 -8.59 14.04
C PRO A 9 2.70 -7.66 13.77
N THR A 10 3.81 -8.27 13.35
CA THR A 10 5.03 -7.55 12.91
C THR A 10 5.17 -7.74 11.41
N LEU A 11 5.21 -6.65 10.67
CA LEU A 11 5.24 -6.67 9.21
C LEU A 11 6.52 -6.05 8.69
N ILE A 12 7.01 -6.56 7.56
CA ILE A 12 8.09 -5.96 6.79
C ILE A 12 7.63 -5.79 5.34
N ALA A 13 8.10 -4.74 4.69
CA ALA A 13 7.87 -4.51 3.28
C ALA A 13 9.15 -4.79 2.48
N LYS A 14 8.99 -5.41 1.31
CA LYS A 14 9.98 -5.47 0.24
C LYS A 14 9.32 -4.97 -1.03
N PHE A 15 10.10 -4.30 -1.87
CA PHE A 15 9.61 -3.69 -3.08
C PHE A 15 10.49 -4.10 -4.26
N GLU A 16 9.87 -4.45 -5.38
CA GLU A 16 10.55 -4.94 -6.59
C GLU A 16 9.93 -4.28 -7.83
N CYS A 17 10.75 -3.89 -8.81
CA CYS A 17 10.28 -3.33 -10.09
C CYS A 17 10.58 -4.26 -11.26
N CYS A 18 9.73 -4.23 -12.29
CA CYS A 18 9.95 -4.88 -13.57
C CYS A 18 9.70 -3.84 -14.70
N PRO A 19 10.69 -3.57 -15.58
CA PRO A 19 12.00 -4.20 -15.70
C PRO A 19 12.95 -3.83 -14.55
N GLN A 20 14.01 -4.63 -14.36
CA GLN A 20 15.09 -4.29 -13.44
C GLN A 20 15.96 -3.20 -14.08
N ASP A 21 16.24 -2.15 -13.32
CA ASP A 21 17.16 -1.06 -13.61
C ASP A 21 16.78 -0.10 -14.77
N GLN A 22 15.87 -0.45 -15.67
CA GLN A 22 15.49 0.39 -16.83
C GLN A 22 13.99 0.40 -17.14
N VAL A 23 13.46 1.52 -17.65
CA VAL A 23 12.08 1.62 -18.16
C VAL A 23 12.04 2.43 -19.45
N ALA A 24 11.34 1.93 -20.48
CA ALA A 24 11.25 2.64 -21.77
C ALA A 24 10.33 3.84 -21.67
N LEU A 25 10.78 4.98 -22.22
CA LEU A 25 9.92 6.12 -22.47
C LEU A 25 9.06 5.82 -23.71
N LEU A 26 7.74 5.76 -23.56
CA LEU A 26 6.72 5.44 -24.55
C LEU A 26 6.32 3.95 -24.67
N ASP A 27 5.90 3.37 -23.54
CA ASP A 27 4.75 2.44 -23.34
C ASP A 27 4.47 2.40 -21.80
N ASP A 28 4.51 3.61 -21.19
CA ASP A 28 5.01 4.04 -19.87
C ASP A 28 4.28 3.60 -18.58
N LEU A 29 4.35 2.32 -18.21
CA LEU A 29 4.00 1.89 -16.85
C LEU A 29 5.19 1.20 -16.17
N VAL A 30 5.60 1.73 -15.02
CA VAL A 30 6.47 0.97 -14.11
C VAL A 30 5.60 -0.02 -13.36
N LEU A 31 5.80 -1.31 -13.66
CA LEU A 31 5.21 -2.37 -12.87
C LEU A 31 6.07 -2.56 -11.64
N ALA A 32 5.45 -2.40 -10.48
CA ALA A 32 6.12 -2.60 -9.23
C ALA A 32 5.33 -3.50 -8.30
N THR A 33 6.01 -4.44 -7.68
CA THR A 33 5.39 -5.38 -6.74
C THR A 33 5.77 -4.98 -5.33
N LEU A 34 4.77 -4.62 -4.53
CA LEU A 34 4.93 -4.45 -3.10
C LEU A 34 4.64 -5.78 -2.40
N HIS A 35 5.62 -6.27 -1.65
CA HIS A 35 5.52 -7.46 -0.83
C HIS A 35 5.44 -7.06 0.64
N VAL A 36 4.39 -7.47 1.34
CA VAL A 36 4.25 -7.29 2.80
C VAL A 36 4.28 -8.66 3.45
N THR A 37 5.30 -8.91 4.26
CA THR A 37 5.52 -10.20 4.92
C THR A 37 5.23 -10.12 6.40
N TYR A 38 4.45 -11.07 6.90
CA TYR A 38 4.20 -11.23 8.32
C TYR A 38 5.34 -11.99 8.99
N VAL A 39 6.15 -11.28 9.79
CA VAL A 39 7.30 -11.86 10.50
C VAL A 39 6.83 -12.77 11.64
N PRO A 40 7.23 -14.05 11.65
CA PRO A 40 7.00 -14.93 12.79
C PRO A 40 7.72 -14.39 14.02
N THR A 41 6.95 -14.07 15.06
CA THR A 41 7.51 -13.69 16.36
C THR A 41 7.00 -14.68 17.40
N SER A 42 7.83 -15.01 18.40
CA SER A 42 7.45 -15.96 19.46
C SER A 42 6.18 -15.53 20.22
N GLY A 43 5.84 -14.23 20.18
CA GLY A 43 4.65 -13.66 20.83
C GLY A 43 3.35 -13.75 20.02
N SER A 44 3.40 -13.99 18.70
CA SER A 44 2.17 -14.02 17.89
C SER A 44 1.47 -15.38 17.86
N GLY A 45 2.07 -16.41 18.48
CA GLY A 45 1.43 -17.70 18.72
C GLY A 45 0.99 -18.46 17.46
N GLY A 46 1.53 -18.13 16.29
CA GLY A 46 1.08 -18.75 15.04
C GLY A 46 -0.22 -18.18 14.46
N ARG A 47 -0.82 -17.16 15.11
CA ARG A 47 -2.18 -16.71 14.78
C ARG A 47 -2.19 -15.92 13.46
N PRO A 48 -3.11 -16.22 12.53
CA PRO A 48 -3.34 -15.38 11.37
C PRO A 48 -3.97 -14.05 11.78
N PHE A 49 -3.79 -13.04 10.95
CA PHE A 49 -4.50 -11.77 11.08
C PHE A 49 -5.01 -11.32 9.72
N THR A 50 -6.08 -10.53 9.74
CA THR A 50 -6.69 -9.91 8.57
C THR A 50 -6.52 -8.40 8.68
N PHE A 51 -6.13 -7.75 7.59
CA PHE A 51 -5.88 -6.31 7.57
C PHE A 51 -6.41 -5.68 6.29
N ASN A 52 -6.69 -4.38 6.36
CA ASN A 52 -7.06 -3.58 5.21
C ASN A 52 -5.80 -3.27 4.37
N THR A 53 -5.86 -3.54 3.07
CA THR A 53 -4.73 -3.33 2.15
C THR A 53 -4.70 -1.93 1.55
N ALA A 54 -5.70 -1.09 1.84
CA ALA A 54 -5.77 0.24 1.29
C ALA A 54 -4.65 1.13 1.84
N GLY A 55 -4.14 2.01 0.98
CA GLY A 55 -3.00 2.88 1.31
C GLY A 55 -1.64 2.17 1.21
N LEU A 56 -1.59 0.88 0.86
CA LEU A 56 -0.34 0.20 0.47
C LEU A 56 0.08 0.62 -0.95
N THR A 57 0.28 1.93 -1.11
CA THR A 57 0.66 2.57 -2.37
C THR A 57 2.14 2.85 -2.42
N VAL A 58 2.66 3.02 -3.63
CA VAL A 58 4.06 3.32 -3.89
C VAL A 58 4.14 4.64 -4.61
N GLU A 59 5.16 5.42 -4.27
CA GLU A 59 5.41 6.69 -4.91
C GLU A 59 6.54 6.58 -5.92
N LEU A 60 6.42 7.37 -6.98
CA LEU A 60 7.41 7.52 -8.03
C LEU A 60 8.02 8.92 -7.91
N TRP A 61 9.34 9.02 -7.99
CA TRP A 61 10.08 10.27 -7.89
C TRP A 61 11.11 10.35 -9.01
N VAL A 62 11.31 11.52 -9.61
CA VAL A 62 12.33 11.77 -10.63
C VAL A 62 13.37 12.75 -10.15
N TRP A 63 14.61 12.58 -10.57
CA TRP A 63 15.67 13.54 -10.31
C TRP A 63 15.76 14.62 -11.39
N ARG A 64 15.52 15.88 -11.00
CA ARG A 64 15.62 17.09 -11.85
C ARG A 64 16.28 18.22 -11.07
N ASP A 65 17.57 18.10 -10.78
CA ASP A 65 18.32 18.92 -9.82
C ASP A 65 17.81 18.86 -8.35
N ARG A 66 16.63 18.28 -8.15
CA ARG A 66 15.98 17.90 -6.91
C ARG A 66 15.06 16.70 -7.19
N TRP A 67 14.67 15.98 -6.14
CA TRP A 67 13.63 14.95 -6.24
C TRP A 67 12.25 15.60 -6.42
N VAL A 68 11.59 15.24 -7.52
CA VAL A 68 10.22 15.66 -7.85
C VAL A 68 9.33 14.42 -7.82
N ASN A 69 8.28 14.44 -7.03
CA ASN A 69 7.31 13.36 -7.00
C ASN A 69 6.51 13.36 -8.31
N LEU A 70 6.58 12.23 -9.02
CA LEU A 70 5.89 11.96 -10.28
C LEU A 70 4.51 11.32 -10.00
N GLU A 71 3.83 11.65 -8.90
CA GLU A 71 2.42 11.32 -8.77
C GLU A 71 1.70 12.01 -9.92
N GLY A 72 1.54 11.26 -11.00
CA GLY A 72 0.67 11.60 -12.08
C GLY A 72 -0.74 11.68 -11.55
N PHE A 73 -1.62 12.06 -12.44
CA PHE A 73 -3.04 11.84 -12.28
C PHE A 73 -3.30 10.32 -12.21
N VAL A 74 -2.90 9.66 -11.12
CA VAL A 74 -3.65 8.53 -10.63
C VAL A 74 -4.97 9.18 -10.31
N CYS A 75 -5.94 9.07 -11.22
CA CYS A 75 -7.33 8.99 -10.85
C CYS A 75 -7.45 7.79 -9.89
N GLY A 76 -6.86 7.89 -8.70
CA GLY A 76 -6.84 6.88 -7.67
C GLY A 76 -8.22 6.92 -7.05
N GLY A 77 -9.21 6.43 -7.80
CA GLY A 77 -10.61 6.42 -7.38
C GLY A 77 -11.12 7.75 -6.85
N GLY A 78 -10.46 8.88 -7.16
CA GLY A 78 -10.70 10.21 -6.62
C GLY A 78 -11.87 10.89 -7.32
N TRP A 79 -12.88 10.12 -7.72
CA TRP A 79 -14.21 10.67 -7.59
C TRP A 79 -14.41 10.70 -6.08
N ALA A 80 -14.24 11.87 -5.48
CA ALA A 80 -14.92 12.15 -4.24
C ALA A 80 -16.39 11.82 -4.53
N PHE A 81 -16.81 10.62 -4.18
CA PHE A 81 -18.17 10.18 -4.27
C PHE A 81 -18.90 10.85 -3.12
N VAL A 82 -18.92 12.18 -3.13
CA VAL A 82 -19.51 13.02 -2.07
C VAL A 82 -21.01 12.71 -1.90
N ASP A 83 -21.61 12.05 -2.91
CA ASP A 83 -23.00 11.61 -2.93
C ASP A 83 -23.23 10.09 -2.78
N TYR A 84 -22.19 9.26 -2.57
CA TYR A 84 -22.43 7.83 -2.32
C TYR A 84 -22.63 7.56 -0.83
N PRO A 85 -23.48 6.58 -0.47
CA PRO A 85 -23.60 6.15 0.92
C PRO A 85 -22.34 5.41 1.36
N ASP A 86 -22.01 5.51 2.66
CA ASP A 86 -20.99 4.66 3.29
C ASP A 86 -21.25 3.19 2.93
N MET A 87 -20.18 2.47 2.59
CA MET A 87 -20.27 1.08 2.16
C MET A 87 -20.03 0.15 3.35
N GLN A 88 -20.92 -0.82 3.51
CA GLN A 88 -20.72 -1.92 4.45
C GLN A 88 -20.14 -3.11 3.71
N VAL A 89 -18.93 -3.52 4.12
CA VAL A 89 -18.20 -4.62 3.50
C VAL A 89 -17.78 -5.62 4.56
N SER A 90 -17.53 -6.86 4.16
CA SER A 90 -17.01 -7.90 5.05
C SER A 90 -15.53 -8.11 4.75
N PRO A 91 -14.62 -8.03 5.75
CA PRO A 91 -13.20 -8.33 5.57
C PRO A 91 -12.96 -9.75 5.03
N GLY A 92 -13.87 -10.69 5.32
CA GLY A 92 -13.80 -12.04 4.79
C GLY A 92 -14.12 -12.15 3.29
N ARG A 93 -14.87 -11.20 2.72
CA ARG A 93 -15.39 -11.26 1.34
C ARG A 93 -14.82 -10.18 0.41
N ASP A 94 -14.45 -9.03 0.94
CA ASP A 94 -14.02 -7.88 0.16
C ASP A 94 -12.54 -7.97 -0.24
N ASN A 95 -12.18 -7.50 -1.43
CA ASN A 95 -10.81 -7.59 -1.95
C ASN A 95 -9.87 -6.54 -1.36
N GLY A 96 -10.37 -5.50 -0.70
CA GLY A 96 -9.58 -4.50 0.01
C GLY A 96 -9.01 -4.98 1.35
N PHE A 97 -9.09 -6.28 1.63
CA PHE A 97 -8.56 -6.91 2.82
C PHE A 97 -7.70 -8.12 2.44
N ALA A 98 -6.72 -8.45 3.27
CA ALA A 98 -5.93 -9.66 3.11
C ALA A 98 -5.71 -10.32 4.48
N SER A 99 -5.54 -11.65 4.48
CA SER A 99 -5.14 -12.39 5.67
C SER A 99 -3.79 -13.03 5.48
N LEU A 100 -2.95 -12.98 6.51
CA LEU A 100 -1.65 -13.62 6.53
C LEU A 100 -1.45 -14.46 7.78
N ARG A 101 -0.89 -15.65 7.61
CA ARG A 101 -0.27 -16.46 8.66
C ARG A 101 1.20 -16.04 8.85
N PRO A 102 1.79 -16.31 10.02
CA PRO A 102 3.21 -16.04 10.22
C PRO A 102 4.08 -16.69 9.13
N GLY A 103 4.91 -15.88 8.48
CA GLY A 103 5.78 -16.29 7.37
C GLY A 103 5.15 -16.12 5.99
N GLU A 104 3.86 -15.81 5.89
CA GLU A 104 3.22 -15.53 4.61
C GLU A 104 3.46 -14.09 4.15
N THR A 105 3.41 -13.92 2.83
CA THR A 105 3.64 -12.65 2.15
C THR A 105 2.43 -12.31 1.29
N TRP A 106 1.86 -11.14 1.53
CA TRP A 106 0.91 -10.51 0.62
C TRP A 106 1.69 -9.76 -0.45
N SER A 107 1.24 -9.81 -1.70
CA SER A 107 1.90 -9.13 -2.82
C SER A 107 0.87 -8.48 -3.73
N GLU A 108 1.14 -7.26 -4.18
CA GLU A 108 0.31 -6.57 -5.17
C GLU A 108 1.19 -5.91 -6.23
N VAL A 109 0.79 -6.09 -7.49
CA VAL A 109 1.42 -5.44 -8.64
C VAL A 109 0.72 -4.11 -8.87
N LEU A 110 1.47 -3.04 -8.66
CA LEU A 110 1.08 -1.66 -8.87
C LEU A 110 1.53 -1.22 -10.27
N GLN A 111 0.68 -0.48 -10.96
CA GLN A 111 0.97 0.12 -12.25
C GLN A 111 1.19 1.61 -12.04
N LEU A 112 2.43 2.07 -12.16
CA LEU A 112 2.82 3.45 -11.86
C LEU A 112 3.05 4.21 -13.17
N PRO A 113 2.22 5.24 -13.49
CA PRO A 113 2.42 6.05 -14.67
C PRO A 113 3.60 7.02 -14.50
N LEU A 114 4.42 7.19 -15.54
CA LEU A 114 5.58 8.09 -15.57
C LEU A 114 5.23 9.56 -15.92
N LEU A 115 4.07 10.04 -15.48
CA LEU A 115 3.56 11.39 -15.81
C LEU A 115 3.51 12.25 -14.55
N THR A 116 3.85 13.52 -14.64
CA THR A 116 3.46 14.54 -13.65
C THR A 116 2.18 15.23 -14.11
N ASP A 117 1.54 15.98 -13.21
CA ASP A 117 0.59 17.01 -13.63
C ASP A 117 1.22 17.87 -14.74
N MET A 118 0.63 17.81 -15.93
CA MET A 118 1.04 18.53 -17.15
C MET A 118 1.10 20.06 -16.91
N GLU A 119 0.37 20.56 -15.92
CA GLU A 119 0.34 21.98 -15.53
C GLU A 119 1.36 22.33 -14.42
N SER A 120 2.10 21.33 -13.89
CA SER A 120 3.07 21.57 -12.82
C SER A 120 4.31 22.31 -13.33
N LYS A 121 4.75 23.32 -12.57
CA LYS A 121 6.00 24.06 -12.83
C LYS A 121 7.26 23.23 -12.57
N ASP A 122 7.10 22.04 -12.02
CA ASP A 122 8.18 21.15 -11.58
C ASP A 122 8.59 20.15 -12.68
N GLY A 123 8.05 20.35 -13.89
CA GLY A 123 8.40 19.68 -15.13
C GLY A 123 7.37 18.62 -15.49
N GLY A 124 6.95 18.62 -16.76
CA GLY A 124 6.02 17.65 -17.33
C GLY A 124 6.60 16.23 -17.42
N GLU A 125 6.21 15.51 -18.47
CA GLU A 125 6.57 14.11 -18.73
C GLU A 125 8.05 13.79 -18.44
N ALA A 126 8.28 12.61 -17.86
CA ALA A 126 9.63 12.10 -17.64
C ALA A 126 10.37 11.96 -18.99
N ARG A 127 11.70 12.04 -18.99
CA ARG A 127 12.51 12.00 -20.22
C ARG A 127 13.54 10.88 -20.15
N ALA A 128 13.84 10.28 -21.31
CA ALA A 128 14.94 9.33 -21.43
C ALA A 128 16.25 9.93 -20.87
N GLY A 129 16.96 9.14 -20.06
CA GLY A 129 18.15 9.49 -19.31
C GLY A 129 17.89 10.08 -17.91
N GLU A 130 16.64 10.32 -17.51
CA GLU A 130 16.34 10.72 -16.12
C GLU A 130 16.37 9.52 -15.17
N GLY A 131 16.86 9.76 -13.95
CA GLY A 131 16.84 8.78 -12.86
C GLY A 131 15.54 8.84 -12.08
N ILE A 132 14.97 7.67 -11.78
CA ILE A 132 13.72 7.49 -11.04
C ILE A 132 13.98 6.74 -9.72
N TRP A 133 13.25 7.14 -8.68
CA TRP A 133 13.05 6.37 -7.45
C TRP A 133 11.62 5.87 -7.34
N CYS A 134 11.49 4.57 -7.21
CA CYS A 134 10.26 3.93 -6.78
C CYS A 134 10.39 3.59 -5.29
N LEU A 135 9.52 4.13 -4.44
CA LEU A 135 9.65 3.94 -2.99
C LEU A 135 8.32 3.74 -2.27
N PHE A 136 8.35 2.85 -1.28
CA PHE A 136 7.29 2.69 -0.30
C PHE A 136 7.73 3.35 1.02
N LYS A 137 7.06 4.43 1.44
CA LYS A 137 7.43 5.20 2.64
C LYS A 137 7.10 4.52 3.98
N GLY A 138 6.45 3.37 3.93
CA GLY A 138 5.85 2.76 5.11
C GLY A 138 4.42 3.23 5.32
N LEU A 139 3.65 2.43 6.04
CA LEU A 139 2.24 2.67 6.29
C LEU A 139 1.89 2.28 7.72
N ARG A 140 1.09 3.10 8.39
CA ARG A 140 0.33 2.65 9.55
C ARG A 140 -0.95 2.00 9.04
N LEU A 141 -1.16 0.72 9.38
CA LEU A 141 -2.41 0.07 9.02
C LEU A 141 -3.58 0.84 9.61
N ASP A 142 -4.55 1.15 8.77
CA ASP A 142 -5.77 1.82 9.16
C ASP A 142 -6.67 0.88 10.00
N TRP A 143 -6.73 -0.39 9.58
CA TRP A 143 -7.52 -1.42 10.25
C TRP A 143 -6.88 -2.80 10.15
N TRP A 144 -6.97 -3.56 11.24
CA TRP A 144 -6.61 -4.97 11.29
C TRP A 144 -7.35 -5.67 12.43
N VAL A 145 -7.45 -7.00 12.34
CA VAL A 145 -8.03 -7.87 13.36
C VAL A 145 -7.34 -9.22 13.36
N TRP A 146 -7.35 -9.92 14.49
CA TRP A 146 -6.88 -11.29 14.54
C TRP A 146 -7.90 -12.29 13.98
N GLY A 147 -7.41 -13.25 13.20
CA GLY A 147 -8.24 -14.22 12.48
C GLY A 147 -7.94 -14.21 11.00
N SER A 148 -8.27 -15.29 10.31
CA SER A 148 -8.21 -15.33 8.85
C SER A 148 -9.48 -14.73 8.25
N ARG A 149 -9.52 -14.58 6.92
CA ARG A 149 -10.71 -14.08 6.24
C ARG A 149 -11.96 -14.91 6.54
N GLU A 150 -11.81 -16.22 6.69
CA GLU A 150 -12.91 -17.14 7.03
C GLU A 150 -13.54 -16.81 8.39
N ASP A 151 -12.73 -16.37 9.36
CA ASP A 151 -13.21 -15.96 10.69
C ASP A 151 -14.04 -14.67 10.64
N HIS A 152 -13.91 -13.88 9.57
CA HIS A 152 -14.50 -12.55 9.41
C HIS A 152 -15.55 -12.46 8.29
N LEU A 153 -16.11 -13.60 7.86
CA LEU A 153 -17.17 -13.63 6.83
C LEU A 153 -18.48 -12.95 7.28
N GLU A 154 -18.75 -12.93 8.58
CA GLU A 154 -19.91 -12.28 9.20
C GLU A 154 -19.56 -10.95 9.87
N THR A 155 -18.26 -10.61 9.92
CA THR A 155 -17.83 -9.28 10.36
C THR A 155 -18.19 -8.28 9.28
N THR A 156 -18.82 -7.19 9.68
CA THR A 156 -19.12 -6.03 8.83
C THR A 156 -18.21 -4.90 9.26
N VAL A 157 -17.69 -4.15 8.30
CA VAL A 157 -16.96 -2.92 8.54
C VAL A 157 -17.48 -1.84 7.60
N THR A 158 -17.39 -0.59 8.05
CA THR A 158 -17.91 0.55 7.30
C THR A 158 -16.76 1.33 6.67
N ILE A 159 -16.74 1.39 5.33
CA ILE A 159 -15.84 2.22 4.53
C ILE A 159 -16.59 3.48 4.11
N PRO A 160 -16.13 4.67 4.49
CA PRO A 160 -16.82 5.90 4.19
C PRO A 160 -16.71 6.24 2.70
N ALA A 161 -17.78 6.81 2.15
CA ALA A 161 -17.83 7.22 0.75
C ALA A 161 -16.93 8.42 0.41
N THR A 162 -16.27 9.01 1.40
CA THR A 162 -15.36 10.16 1.27
C THR A 162 -14.08 9.86 0.49
N GLY A 163 -13.92 8.66 -0.07
CA GLY A 163 -12.71 8.22 -0.76
C GLY A 163 -11.53 7.93 0.18
N SER A 164 -11.67 8.25 1.47
CA SER A 164 -10.78 7.75 2.51
C SER A 164 -11.11 6.28 2.74
N TRP A 165 -10.19 5.38 2.41
CA TRP A 165 -10.29 3.95 2.73
C TRP A 165 -10.20 3.64 4.25
N THR A 166 -10.49 4.64 5.08
CA THR A 166 -10.46 4.59 6.53
C THR A 166 -11.66 3.81 7.06
N VAL A 167 -11.42 2.67 7.67
CA VAL A 167 -12.47 1.84 8.25
C VAL A 167 -12.94 2.45 9.56
N ARG A 168 -14.25 2.72 9.67
CA ARG A 168 -14.83 3.38 10.86
C ARG A 168 -15.14 2.44 12.02
N GLU A 169 -15.24 1.14 11.77
CA GLU A 169 -15.51 0.16 12.83
C GLU A 169 -14.22 -0.23 13.58
N PRO A 170 -14.31 -0.50 14.90
CA PRO A 170 -13.13 -0.77 15.69
C PRO A 170 -12.45 -2.06 15.23
N GLY A 171 -11.23 -1.93 14.69
CA GLY A 171 -10.27 -3.02 14.61
C GLY A 171 -9.58 -3.22 15.97
N GLU A 172 -8.58 -4.09 15.96
CA GLU A 172 -7.71 -4.29 17.12
C GLU A 172 -6.87 -3.02 17.38
N GLN A 173 -6.70 -2.70 18.67
CA GLN A 173 -5.79 -1.66 19.14
C GLN A 173 -4.71 -2.42 19.92
N PRO A 174 -3.49 -2.56 19.38
CA PRO A 174 -2.61 -1.42 19.10
C PRO A 174 -2.26 -1.17 17.62
N ASN A 175 -1.62 -0.02 17.36
CA ASN A 175 -1.13 0.35 16.03
C ASN A 175 -0.08 -0.63 15.49
N VAL A 176 -0.29 -1.05 14.25
CA VAL A 176 0.64 -1.84 13.45
C VAL A 176 1.23 -0.95 12.36
N PHE A 177 2.54 -1.01 12.21
CA PHE A 177 3.29 -0.24 11.22
C PHE A 177 4.03 -1.19 10.31
N ILE A 178 3.98 -0.88 9.02
CA ILE A 178 4.82 -1.49 8.00
C ILE A 178 5.93 -0.48 7.74
N PRO A 179 7.21 -0.84 7.97
CA PRO A 179 8.31 0.07 7.73
C PRO A 179 8.46 0.39 6.25
N ALA A 180 9.15 1.50 5.94
CA ALA A 180 9.56 1.81 4.59
C ALA A 180 10.38 0.66 3.98
N ALA A 181 10.17 0.40 2.69
CA ALA A 181 11.03 -0.50 1.94
C ALA A 181 12.25 0.27 1.43
N ALA A 182 13.33 -0.44 1.11
CA ALA A 182 14.43 0.16 0.39
C ALA A 182 13.92 0.69 -0.98
N PRO A 183 14.28 1.92 -1.37
CA PRO A 183 13.92 2.45 -2.68
C PRO A 183 14.61 1.64 -3.78
N VAL A 184 13.98 1.60 -4.95
CA VAL A 184 14.57 1.03 -6.17
C VAL A 184 14.89 2.16 -7.13
N ASP A 185 16.16 2.23 -7.53
CA ASP A 185 16.67 3.13 -8.55
C ASP A 185 16.40 2.55 -9.94
N LEU A 186 15.86 3.38 -10.85
CA LEU A 186 15.62 3.03 -12.25
C LEU A 186 16.13 4.16 -13.15
N GLU A 187 16.57 3.80 -14.36
CA GLU A 187 16.89 4.76 -15.42
C GLU A 187 15.82 4.70 -16.53
N ILE A 188 15.41 5.85 -17.04
CA ILE A 188 14.52 5.91 -18.20
C ILE A 188 15.35 5.74 -19.47
N ILE A 189 14.99 4.81 -20.36
CA ILE A 189 15.67 4.54 -21.63
C ILE A 189 14.86 4.95 -22.85
#